data_AF-A0A7X4YQS1-F1
#
_entry.id   AF-A0A7X4YQS1-F1
#
_cell.length_a   1.000
_cell.length_b   1.000
_cell.length_c   1.000
_cell.angle_alpha   90.00
_cell.angle_beta   90.00
_cell.angle_gamma   90.00
#
_symmetry.space_group_name_H-M   'P 1'
#
loop_
_entity.id
_entity.type
_entity.pdbx_description
1 polymer ?
#
loop_
_entity_poly.entity_id
_entity_poly.type
_entity_poly.pdbx_seq_one_letter_code
_entity_poly.pdbx_strand_id
1 'polypeptide(L)' 'MGKRFPQLMTGQRIEVYLEGGQIKEGNFAKWMFLEGHSYLVVEKDEHFNDGRHISGVWYLSESLIKLIYPLL' A
#
# COMPACT_ATOMS: atom_id res chain seq x y z
N MET A 1 -11.26 16.99 11.24
CA MET A 1 -11.36 15.91 10.24
C MET A 1 -10.40 14.81 10.65
N GLY A 2 -10.91 13.71 11.20
CA GLY A 2 -10.07 12.57 11.57
C GLY A 2 -9.46 11.95 10.31
N LYS A 3 -8.15 11.64 10.33
CA LYS A 3 -7.51 10.92 9.23
C LYS A 3 -8.17 9.54 9.12
N ARG A 4 -8.71 9.22 7.95
CA ARG A 4 -9.41 7.95 7.67
C ARG A 4 -8.51 6.72 7.91
N PHE A 5 -7.20 6.89 7.80
CA PHE A 5 -6.19 5.84 7.94
C PHE A 5 -5.15 6.18 9.01
N PRO A 6 -4.48 5.17 9.59
CA PRO A 6 -3.40 5.40 10.54
C PRO A 6 -2.28 6.25 9.91
N GLN A 7 -1.50 6.91 10.77
CA GLN A 7 -0.27 7.56 10.34
C GLN A 7 0.77 6.48 10.03
N LEU A 8 1.32 6.51 8.82
CA LEU A 8 2.30 5.55 8.32
C LEU A 8 3.67 6.22 8.17
N MET A 9 4.73 5.44 8.36
CA MET A 9 6.12 5.86 8.13
C MET A 9 6.65 5.22 6.84
N THR A 10 7.39 5.97 6.02
CA THR A 10 8.01 5.41 4.80
C THR A 10 8.86 4.19 5.15
N GLY A 11 8.69 3.10 4.41
CA GLY A 11 9.30 1.80 4.66
C GLY A 11 8.53 0.92 5.65
N GLN A 12 7.46 1.42 6.29
CA GLN A 12 6.67 0.62 7.21
C GLN A 12 5.92 -0.47 6.46
N ARG A 13 6.10 -1.72 6.89
CA ARG A 13 5.34 -2.86 6.37
C ARG A 13 3.86 -2.72 6.73
N ILE A 14 2.98 -2.92 5.76
CA ILE A 14 1.54 -2.74 5.90
C ILE A 14 0.77 -3.85 5.21
N GLU A 15 -0.38 -4.22 5.77
CA GLU A 15 -1.45 -4.92 5.06
C GLU A 15 -2.52 -3.93 4.62
N VAL A 16 -2.93 -4.01 3.37
CA VAL A 16 -3.98 -3.19 2.76
C VAL A 16 -5.15 -4.08 2.40
N TYR A 17 -6.28 -3.86 3.08
CA TYR A 17 -7.54 -4.55 2.84
C TYR A 17 -8.37 -3.71 1.88
N LEU A 18 -8.66 -4.26 0.70
CA LEU A 18 -9.45 -3.59 -0.33
C LEU A 18 -10.95 -3.89 -0.16
N GLU A 19 -11.80 -2.99 -0.64
CA GLU A 19 -13.27 -3.15 -0.59
C GLU A 19 -13.76 -4.44 -1.28
N GLY A 20 -13.01 -4.95 -2.25
CA GLY A 20 -13.28 -6.24 -2.92
C GLY A 20 -12.85 -7.49 -2.14
N GLY A 21 -12.39 -7.36 -0.89
CA GLY A 21 -11.93 -8.47 -0.06
C GLY A 21 -10.50 -8.95 -0.35
N GLN A 22 -9.83 -8.40 -1.37
CA GLN A 22 -8.41 -8.67 -1.62
C GLN A 22 -7.54 -8.03 -0.53
N ILE A 23 -6.52 -8.77 -0.10
CA ILE A 23 -5.47 -8.29 0.80
C ILE A 23 -4.17 -8.14 0.00
N LYS A 24 -3.47 -7.04 0.22
CA LYS A 24 -2.14 -6.76 -0.35
C LYS A 24 -1.18 -6.42 0.77
N GLU A 25 0.05 -6.89 0.66
CA GLU A 25 1.09 -6.65 1.67
C GLU A 25 2.36 -6.10 1.02
N GLY A 26 2.94 -5.09 1.64
CA GLY A 26 4.20 -4.48 1.21
C GLY A 26 4.59 -3.29 2.08
N ASN A 27 5.54 -2.49 1.63
CA ASN A 27 6.08 -1.37 2.38
C ASN A 27 5.41 -0.07 1.94
N PHE A 28 4.92 0.70 2.89
CA PHE A 28 4.37 2.03 2.64
C PHE A 28 5.47 2.93 2.10
N ALA A 29 5.30 3.48 0.90
CA ALA A 29 6.21 4.49 0.37
C ALA A 29 5.71 5.90 0.72
N LYS A 30 4.53 6.26 0.18
CA LYS A 30 3.90 7.58 0.34
C LYS A 30 2.44 7.59 -0.10
N TRP A 31 1.73 8.67 0.24
CA TRP A 31 0.50 9.07 -0.44
C TRP A 31 0.83 9.99 -1.61
N MET A 32 0.12 9.86 -2.72
CA MET A 32 0.26 10.68 -3.92
C MET A 32 -1.12 11.18 -4.36
N PHE A 33 -1.21 12.43 -4.81
CA PHE A 33 -2.45 13.00 -5.34
C PHE A 33 -2.31 13.20 -6.85
N LEU A 34 -3.16 12.54 -7.64
CA LEU A 34 -3.17 12.58 -9.11
C LEU A 34 -4.60 12.77 -9.60
N GLU A 35 -4.81 13.72 -10.51
CA GLU A 35 -6.09 13.94 -11.20
C GLU A 35 -7.30 14.07 -10.25
N GLY A 36 -7.12 14.69 -9.08
CA GLY A 36 -8.19 14.85 -8.09
C GLY A 36 -8.39 13.67 -7.14
N HIS A 37 -7.59 12.61 -7.27
CA HIS A 37 -7.68 11.40 -6.47
C HIS A 37 -6.41 11.14 -5.66
N SER A 38 -6.60 10.58 -4.46
CA SER A 38 -5.51 10.17 -3.56
C SER A 38 -5.17 8.69 -3.80
N TYR A 39 -3.88 8.38 -3.87
CA TYR A 39 -3.35 7.05 -4.11
C TYR A 39 -2.32 6.68 -3.05
N LEU A 40 -2.44 5.47 -2.51
CA LEU A 40 -1.44 4.83 -1.67
C LEU A 40 -0.39 4.17 -2.57
N VAL A 41 0.88 4.54 -2.38
CA VAL A 41 2.02 3.91 -3.04
C VAL A 41 2.62 2.86 -2.10
N VAL A 42 2.67 1.61 -2.56
CA VAL A 42 3.21 0.47 -1.81
C VAL A 42 4.30 -0.22 -2.63
N GLU A 43 5.47 -0.39 -2.03
CA GLU A 43 6.57 -1.17 -2.60
C GLU A 43 6.38 -2.63 -2.20
N LYS A 44 6.34 -3.55 -3.17
CA LYS A 44 6.28 -4.99 -2.88
C LYS A 44 7.54 -5.45 -2.17
N ASP A 45 7.38 -6.36 -1.21
CA ASP A 45 8.50 -7.12 -0.66
C ASP A 45 9.23 -7.87 -1.79
N GLU A 46 10.56 -7.75 -1.75
CA GLU A 46 11.46 -8.41 -2.69
C GLU A 46 11.29 -9.93 -2.56
N HIS A 47 10.76 -10.56 -3.61
CA HIS A 47 10.73 -12.01 -3.71
C HIS A 47 11.62 -12.44 -4.88
N PHE A 48 12.53 -13.37 -4.61
CA PHE A 48 13.22 -14.13 -5.64
C PHE A 48 12.30 -15.27 -6.08
N ASN A 49 11.85 -15.23 -7.34
CA ASN A 49 11.10 -16.32 -7.94
C ASN A 49 11.89 -16.80 -9.17
N ASP A 50 12.30 -18.07 -9.19
CA ASP A 50 13.15 -18.66 -10.24
C ASP A 50 14.39 -17.81 -10.61
N GLY A 51 15.10 -17.28 -9.61
CA GLY A 51 16.31 -16.48 -9.82
C GLY A 51 16.07 -15.10 -10.45
N ARG A 52 14.81 -14.70 -10.64
CA ARG A 52 14.44 -13.35 -11.08
C ARG A 52 14.03 -12.52 -9.88
N HIS A 53 14.67 -11.35 -9.75
CA HIS A 53 14.29 -10.34 -8.79
C HIS A 53 13.01 -9.65 -9.27
N ILE A 54 11.91 -9.81 -8.53
CA ILE A 54 10.65 -9.12 -8.83
C ILE A 54 10.45 -8.03 -7.78
N SER A 55 10.90 -6.82 -8.11
CA SER A 55 10.45 -5.61 -7.41
C SER A 55 9.29 -5.00 -8.19
N GLY A 56 8.30 -4.46 -7.47
CA GLY A 56 7.14 -3.84 -8.08
C GLY A 56 6.53 -2.78 -7.18
N VAL A 57 5.93 -1.77 -7.78
CA VAL A 57 5.22 -0.70 -7.08
C VAL A 57 3.74 -0.83 -7.38
N TRP A 58 2.91 -0.78 -6.34
CA TRP A 58 1.47 -0.67 -6.47
C TRP A 58 1.01 0.76 -6.19
N TYR A 59 0.07 1.21 -7.01
CA TYR A 59 -0.66 2.46 -6.83
C TYR A 59 -2.11 2.08 -6.55
N LEU A 60 -2.55 2.24 -5.31
CA LEU A 60 -3.89 1.84 -4.87
C LEU A 60 -4.73 3.09 -4.61
N SER A 61 -5.84 3.25 -5.33
CA SER A 61 -6.74 4.39 -5.11
C SER A 61 -7.33 4.34 -3.70
N GLU A 62 -7.36 5.48 -3.00
CA GLU A 62 -7.91 5.59 -1.65
C GLU A 62 -9.37 5.11 -1.57
N SER A 63 -10.15 5.30 -2.64
CA SER A 63 -11.55 4.88 -2.71
C SER A 63 -11.73 3.36 -2.64
N LEU A 64 -10.70 2.58 -2.99
CA LEU A 64 -10.73 1.12 -2.97
C LEU A 64 -10.21 0.53 -1.65
N ILE A 65 -9.68 1.37 -0.75
CA ILE A 65 -9.06 0.93 0.49
C ILE A 65 -10.10 0.97 1.62
N LYS A 66 -10.35 -0.21 2.19
CA LYS A 66 -11.22 -0.40 3.34
C LYS A 66 -10.47 -0.16 4.64
N LEU A 67 -9.29 -0.73 4.77
CA LEU A 67 -8.46 -0.67 5.98
C LEU A 67 -6.98 -0.77 5.60
N ILE A 68 -6.14 -0.08 6.37
CA ILE A 68 -4.69 -0.27 6.35
C ILE A 68 -4.27 -0.67 7.77
N TYR A 69 -3.59 -1.81 7.88
CA TYR A 69 -3.07 -2.32 9.13
C TYR A 69 -1.53 -2.26 9.12
N PRO A 70 -0.90 -1.41 9.97
CA PRO A 70 0.55 -1.36 10.06
C PRO A 70 1.09 -2.58 10.79
N LEU A 71 2.09 -3.24 10.20
CA LEU A 71 2.79 -4.37 10.81
C LEU A 71 4.00 -3.86 11.62
N LEU A 72 4.37 -4.63 12.65
CA LEU A 72 5.52 -4.38 13.54
C LEU A 72 6.83 -4.86 12.92
#